data_AF-A0A966VWJ7-F1
#
_entry.id   AF-A0A966VWJ7-F1
#
_cell.length_a   1.000
_cell.length_b   1.000
_cell.length_c   1.000
_cell.angle_alpha   90.00
_cell.angle_beta   90.00
_cell.angle_gamma   90.00
#
_symmetry.space_group_name_H-M   'P 1'
#
loop_
_entity.id
_entity.type
_entity.pdbx_description
1 polymer ?
#
loop_
_entity_poly.entity_id
_entity_poly.type
_entity_poly.pdbx_seq_one_letter_code
_entity_poly.pdbx_strand_id
1 'polypeptide(L)'
;MDVQRRKFIAAAGAAAAMPLLPACSRGGDDQRPAGVPVGPFGSSSTAEEVTAGLDLSGKTALVTGATSGLGLETLRVLALRGAHVIATGRTLDKAQQACASVTGRTTPIALELERWDSVVAATNLVKALGMPIDMLICNAGIMALPKLEQVYGIEKHFVVNHLGHFILTNRLLPQVQAAAQGRVVVVSSLGYQWAPPAGIEFDNLSGERGYEPNKMYGQSKLANGLFSLELARRLRTSGSTATSNSVHPGIILTNLGRHFDEWKRTVSKLIGWTFMKSIPAGAATTCYVATAPALGGVSGHYFENCNPVVPMTGKHMDDLALAQRLWQKSEEIVAEYLA
;
A
#
# COMPACT_ATOMS: atom_id res chain seq x y z
N MET A 1 -63.56 -4.67 24.00
CA MET A 1 -63.25 -5.01 22.60
C MET A 1 -61.84 -4.53 22.33
N ASP A 2 -60.92 -5.49 22.30
CA ASP A 2 -59.48 -5.30 22.32
C ASP A 2 -58.91 -4.77 20.99
N VAL A 3 -58.03 -3.78 21.08
CA VAL A 3 -57.29 -3.21 19.95
C VAL A 3 -56.04 -4.05 19.72
N GLN A 4 -56.09 -4.99 18.76
CA GLN A 4 -54.91 -5.74 18.35
C GLN A 4 -54.04 -4.93 17.37
N ARG A 5 -52.96 -4.38 17.92
CA ARG A 5 -51.72 -4.06 17.21
C ARG A 5 -51.13 -5.34 16.61
N ARG A 6 -50.76 -5.30 15.32
CA ARG A 6 -49.56 -5.89 14.67
C ARG A 6 -49.89 -6.35 13.25
N LYS A 7 -49.23 -5.76 12.26
CA LYS A 7 -48.57 -6.39 11.09
C LYS A 7 -48.25 -5.34 10.03
N PHE A 8 -47.13 -4.66 10.22
CA PHE A 8 -46.30 -4.12 9.14
C PHE A 8 -44.86 -4.14 9.65
N ILE A 9 -43.90 -4.38 8.75
CA ILE A 9 -42.46 -4.65 8.93
C ILE A 9 -42.11 -6.12 8.67
N ALA A 10 -41.78 -6.40 7.40
CA ALA A 10 -40.87 -7.47 7.00
C ALA A 10 -40.30 -7.14 5.61
N ALA A 11 -39.40 -6.16 5.54
CA ALA A 11 -38.47 -5.97 4.43
C ALA A 11 -37.35 -5.02 4.88
N ALA A 12 -36.48 -5.50 5.78
CA ALA A 12 -35.26 -4.81 6.13
C ALA A 12 -34.15 -5.82 6.41
N GLY A 13 -33.04 -5.68 5.68
CA GLY A 13 -31.73 -6.13 6.16
C GLY A 13 -31.29 -7.52 5.75
N ALA A 14 -31.01 -7.74 4.46
CA ALA A 14 -29.93 -8.66 4.10
C ALA A 14 -28.59 -7.96 4.40
N ALA A 15 -28.19 -7.92 5.67
CA ALA A 15 -26.83 -7.59 6.03
C ALA A 15 -25.95 -8.75 5.56
N ALA A 16 -25.27 -8.56 4.44
CA ALA A 16 -24.30 -9.52 3.93
C ALA A 16 -23.20 -9.72 4.99
N ALA A 17 -23.19 -10.89 5.63
CA ALA A 17 -22.12 -11.28 6.52
C ALA A 17 -20.82 -11.42 5.71
N MET A 18 -19.84 -10.54 5.97
CA MET A 18 -18.52 -10.66 5.37
C MET A 18 -17.81 -11.88 5.97
N PRO A 19 -17.30 -12.83 5.17
CA PRO A 19 -16.43 -13.87 5.69
C PRO A 19 -15.13 -13.21 6.15
N LEU A 20 -14.76 -13.43 7.42
CA LEU A 20 -13.44 -13.11 7.94
C LEU A 20 -12.42 -13.93 7.15
N LEU A 21 -11.69 -13.28 6.23
CA LEU A 21 -10.62 -13.95 5.51
C LEU A 21 -9.49 -14.26 6.51
N PRO A 22 -9.10 -15.53 6.67
CA PRO A 22 -7.92 -15.85 7.45
C PRO A 22 -6.70 -15.23 6.78
N ALA A 23 -5.73 -14.78 7.58
CA ALA A 23 -4.38 -14.50 7.09
C ALA A 23 -3.88 -15.72 6.29
N CYS A 24 -3.07 -15.49 5.26
CA CYS A 24 -2.53 -16.57 4.43
C CYS A 24 -1.78 -17.64 5.25
N SER A 25 -1.37 -17.31 6.49
CA SER A 25 -0.51 -18.14 7.35
C SER A 25 -1.23 -18.93 8.47
N ARG A 26 -2.51 -19.30 8.33
CA ARG A 26 -3.16 -20.21 9.32
C ARG A 26 -3.09 -21.68 8.87
N GLY A 27 -1.91 -22.27 9.04
CA GLY A 27 -1.68 -23.70 8.92
C GLY A 27 -0.19 -23.98 8.77
N GLY A 28 0.36 -24.88 9.59
CA GLY A 28 1.74 -25.35 9.44
C GLY A 28 1.99 -25.83 8.01
N ASP A 29 3.20 -25.59 7.52
CA ASP A 29 3.68 -25.71 6.14
C ASP A 29 3.28 -24.55 5.20
N ASP A 30 3.70 -23.37 5.63
CA ASP A 30 4.07 -22.19 4.86
C ASP A 30 4.63 -22.51 3.45
N GLN A 31 3.88 -22.19 2.39
CA GLN A 31 4.49 -22.00 1.08
C GLN A 31 5.27 -20.68 1.09
N ARG A 32 6.57 -20.77 1.37
CA ARG A 32 7.53 -19.66 1.21
C ARG A 32 8.17 -19.77 -0.17
N PRO A 33 8.42 -18.63 -0.85
CA PRO A 33 9.18 -18.67 -2.08
C PRO A 33 10.61 -19.18 -1.80
N ALA A 34 11.06 -20.14 -2.59
CA ALA A 34 12.37 -20.75 -2.44
C ALA A 34 13.50 -19.72 -2.60
N GLY A 35 14.53 -19.81 -1.76
CA GLY A 35 15.72 -18.96 -1.86
C GLY A 35 15.57 -17.53 -1.35
N VAL A 36 14.41 -17.16 -0.78
CA VAL A 36 14.20 -15.83 -0.20
C VAL A 36 14.50 -15.85 1.31
N PRO A 37 15.33 -14.93 1.83
CA PRO A 37 15.64 -14.87 3.26
C PRO A 37 14.40 -14.70 4.14
N VAL A 38 14.37 -15.45 5.25
CA VAL A 38 13.34 -15.39 6.29
C VAL A 38 13.94 -14.75 7.52
N GLY A 39 13.26 -13.74 8.07
CA GLY A 39 13.70 -13.03 9.27
C GLY A 39 13.13 -13.66 10.55
N PRO A 40 13.66 -13.27 11.73
CA PRO A 40 13.16 -13.73 13.03
C PRO A 40 11.84 -13.06 13.47
N PHE A 41 11.28 -12.19 12.62
CA PHE A 41 10.14 -11.34 12.96
C PHE A 41 8.81 -12.01 12.60
N GLY A 42 7.73 -11.53 13.24
CA GLY A 42 6.40 -12.09 13.09
C GLY A 42 5.29 -11.05 13.16
N SER A 43 4.06 -11.51 13.41
CA SER A 43 2.85 -10.68 13.37
C SER A 43 2.80 -9.61 14.47
N SER A 44 3.46 -9.84 15.61
CA SER A 44 3.53 -8.90 16.73
C SER A 44 4.74 -7.97 16.68
N SER A 45 5.72 -8.22 15.81
CA SER A 45 6.93 -7.39 15.71
C SER A 45 6.57 -5.98 15.27
N THR A 46 7.21 -4.99 15.88
CA THR A 46 7.01 -3.57 15.63
C THR A 46 8.05 -3.00 14.67
N ALA A 47 7.71 -1.86 14.05
CA ALA A 47 8.62 -1.14 13.17
C ALA A 47 9.96 -0.77 13.85
N GLU A 48 9.96 -0.46 15.15
CA GLU A 48 11.21 -0.21 15.88
C GLU A 48 12.04 -1.48 16.07
N GLU A 49 11.42 -2.60 16.42
CA GLU A 49 12.12 -3.89 16.63
C GLU A 49 12.77 -4.39 15.35
N VAL A 50 12.04 -4.35 14.22
CA VAL A 50 12.56 -4.83 12.93
C VAL A 50 13.66 -3.96 12.35
N THR A 51 13.82 -2.74 12.88
CA THR A 51 14.89 -1.79 12.50
C THR A 51 15.91 -1.60 13.61
N ALA A 52 15.83 -2.36 14.70
CA ALA A 52 16.73 -2.19 15.84
C ALA A 52 18.19 -2.42 15.43
N GLY A 53 19.08 -1.53 15.88
CA GLY A 53 20.51 -1.57 15.57
C GLY A 53 20.89 -1.13 14.15
N LEU A 54 19.94 -0.76 13.30
CA LEU A 54 20.26 -0.19 11.98
C LEU A 54 20.62 1.29 12.09
N ASP A 55 21.69 1.68 11.39
CA ASP A 55 22.03 3.08 11.11
C ASP A 55 21.72 3.38 9.63
N LEU A 56 20.78 4.29 9.40
CA LEU A 56 20.35 4.75 8.09
C LEU A 56 20.89 6.17 7.79
N SER A 57 21.91 6.63 8.52
CA SER A 57 22.58 7.89 8.23
C SER A 57 23.08 7.93 6.77
N GLY A 58 22.81 9.04 6.10
CA GLY A 58 23.13 9.21 4.67
C GLY A 58 22.17 8.50 3.71
N LYS A 59 21.12 7.84 4.21
CA LYS A 59 20.06 7.24 3.38
C LYS A 59 18.88 8.19 3.23
N THR A 60 18.25 8.17 2.06
CA THR A 60 17.04 8.96 1.77
C THR A 60 15.84 8.06 1.58
N ALA A 61 14.75 8.36 2.28
CA ALA A 61 13.46 7.69 2.13
C ALA A 61 12.40 8.68 1.65
N LEU A 62 11.53 8.29 0.72
CA LEU A 62 10.28 8.99 0.43
C LEU A 62 9.11 8.13 0.89
N VAL A 63 8.22 8.72 1.70
CA VAL A 63 7.04 8.02 2.23
C VAL A 63 5.77 8.71 1.75
N THR A 64 4.93 7.98 1.01
CA THR A 64 3.61 8.48 0.63
C THR A 64 2.61 8.40 1.77
N GLY A 65 1.80 9.44 1.99
CA GLY A 65 0.79 9.44 3.04
C GLY A 65 1.38 9.38 4.45
N ALA A 66 2.45 10.12 4.69
CA ALA A 66 3.23 10.10 5.93
C ALA A 66 2.58 10.85 7.11
N THR A 67 1.35 11.35 6.95
CA THR A 67 0.71 12.27 7.91
C THR A 67 -0.16 11.58 8.96
N SER A 68 -0.34 10.26 8.89
CA SER A 68 -1.12 9.51 9.88
C SER A 68 -0.87 8.00 9.78
N GLY A 69 -1.28 7.26 10.82
CA GLY A 69 -1.32 5.80 10.79
C GLY A 69 0.03 5.17 10.47
N LEU A 70 0.02 4.20 9.56
CA LEU A 70 1.23 3.45 9.17
C LEU A 70 2.29 4.34 8.53
N GLY A 71 1.90 5.29 7.69
CA GLY A 71 2.86 6.18 7.02
C GLY A 71 3.59 7.11 7.99
N LEU A 72 2.89 7.62 9.01
CA LEU A 72 3.52 8.43 10.07
C LEU A 72 4.47 7.59 10.93
N GLU A 73 4.10 6.36 11.24
CA GLU A 73 4.97 5.45 11.99
C GLU A 73 6.21 5.05 11.18
N THR A 74 6.06 4.76 9.88
CA THR A 74 7.17 4.52 8.98
C THR A 74 8.09 5.75 8.90
N LEU A 75 7.53 6.96 8.74
CA LEU A 75 8.30 8.22 8.80
C LEU A 75 9.09 8.31 10.11
N ARG A 76 8.43 8.15 11.26
CA ARG A 76 9.03 8.28 12.58
C ARG A 76 10.18 7.31 12.78
N VAL A 77 9.98 6.03 12.43
CA VAL A 77 11.00 4.99 12.64
C VAL A 77 12.19 5.17 11.70
N LEU A 78 11.98 5.50 10.43
CA LEU A 78 13.10 5.73 9.51
C LEU A 78 13.93 6.95 9.92
N ALA A 79 13.26 8.04 10.34
CA ALA A 79 13.92 9.24 10.85
C ALA A 79 14.68 8.95 12.16
N LEU A 80 14.09 8.15 13.07
CA LEU A 80 14.73 7.68 14.31
C LEU A 80 16.02 6.90 14.04
N ARG A 81 16.11 6.17 12.92
CA ARG A 81 17.32 5.44 12.51
C ARG A 81 18.30 6.28 11.70
N GLY A 82 18.07 7.60 11.55
CA GLY A 82 19.01 8.52 10.91
C GLY A 82 18.77 8.79 9.42
N ALA A 83 17.75 8.18 8.80
CA ALA A 83 17.43 8.46 7.40
C ALA A 83 16.92 9.90 7.23
N HIS A 84 17.22 10.52 6.09
CA HIS A 84 16.50 11.71 5.64
C HIS A 84 15.17 11.29 5.02
N VAL A 85 14.06 11.60 5.69
CA VAL A 85 12.73 11.23 5.21
C VAL A 85 12.02 12.39 4.52
N ILE A 86 11.78 12.25 3.22
CA ILE A 86 10.84 13.07 2.45
C ILE A 86 9.42 12.59 2.78
N ALA A 87 8.75 13.33 3.63
CA ALA A 87 7.42 13.01 4.12
C ALA A 87 6.38 13.72 3.28
N THR A 88 5.45 12.96 2.69
CA THR A 88 4.40 13.56 1.86
C THR A 88 3.04 13.56 2.54
N GLY A 89 2.24 14.58 2.23
CA GLY A 89 0.85 14.70 2.65
C GLY A 89 0.02 15.43 1.61
N ARG A 90 -1.32 15.28 1.65
CA ARG A 90 -2.23 15.93 0.68
C ARG A 90 -2.08 17.45 0.60
N THR A 91 -1.65 18.07 1.69
CA THR A 91 -1.30 19.50 1.75
C THR A 91 0.08 19.66 2.38
N LEU A 92 0.77 20.76 2.04
CA LEU A 92 2.07 21.08 2.61
C LEU A 92 1.99 21.19 4.14
N ASP A 93 0.97 21.87 4.67
CA ASP A 93 0.75 22.03 6.11
C ASP A 93 0.67 20.69 6.85
N LYS A 94 -0.06 19.70 6.30
CA LYS A 94 -0.16 18.37 6.91
C LYS A 94 1.18 17.63 6.88
N ALA A 95 1.95 17.79 5.81
CA ALA A 95 3.29 17.22 5.72
C ALA A 95 4.24 17.90 6.75
N GLN A 96 4.18 19.22 6.88
CA GLN A 96 4.96 19.97 7.87
C GLN A 96 4.64 19.57 9.31
N GLN A 97 3.35 19.42 9.64
CA GLN A 97 2.92 18.96 10.95
C GLN A 97 3.44 17.55 11.26
N ALA A 98 3.41 16.64 10.29
CA ALA A 98 3.96 15.30 10.44
C ALA A 98 5.48 15.33 10.67
N CYS A 99 6.22 16.12 9.87
CA CYS A 99 7.65 16.33 10.05
C CYS A 99 8.00 16.90 11.43
N ALA A 100 7.25 17.90 11.90
CA ALA A 100 7.47 18.52 13.21
C ALA A 100 7.14 17.59 14.39
N SER A 101 6.34 16.54 14.17
CA SER A 101 5.96 15.57 15.20
C SER A 101 6.99 14.46 15.45
N VAL A 102 8.07 14.41 14.66
CA VAL A 102 9.10 13.37 14.75
C VAL A 102 10.49 13.99 14.88
N THR A 103 11.40 13.27 15.53
CA THR A 103 12.82 13.64 15.61
C THR A 103 13.56 13.07 14.40
N GLY A 104 14.47 13.86 13.82
CA GLY A 104 15.33 13.44 12.71
C GLY A 104 15.27 14.40 11.53
N ARG A 105 15.95 14.06 10.43
CA ARG A 105 16.00 14.90 9.23
C ARG A 105 14.80 14.59 8.34
N THR A 106 13.95 15.58 8.11
CA THR A 106 12.76 15.41 7.29
C THR A 106 12.56 16.56 6.29
N THR A 107 11.88 16.29 5.18
CA THR A 107 11.45 17.30 4.19
C THR A 107 9.98 17.10 3.87
N PRO A 108 9.11 18.08 4.18
CA PRO A 108 7.69 17.99 3.87
C PRO A 108 7.41 18.31 2.40
N ILE A 109 6.59 17.49 1.73
CA ILE A 109 6.15 17.73 0.35
C ILE A 109 4.64 17.53 0.23
N ALA A 110 3.96 18.45 -0.46
CA ALA A 110 2.57 18.27 -0.83
C ALA A 110 2.44 17.24 -1.98
N LEU A 111 1.60 16.24 -1.80
CA LEU A 111 1.32 15.19 -2.78
C LEU A 111 -0.14 14.77 -2.66
N GLU A 112 -0.93 15.07 -3.68
CA GLU A 112 -2.28 14.55 -3.85
C GLU A 112 -2.31 13.54 -5.00
N LEU A 113 -2.52 12.26 -4.68
CA LEU A 113 -2.41 11.16 -5.65
C LEU A 113 -3.59 11.08 -6.62
N GLU A 114 -4.74 11.68 -6.27
CA GLU A 114 -5.87 11.84 -7.20
C GLU A 114 -5.68 12.99 -8.19
N ARG A 115 -4.66 13.85 -8.02
CA ARG A 115 -4.38 14.98 -8.92
C ARG A 115 -3.01 14.81 -9.55
N TRP A 116 -2.96 14.31 -10.78
CA TRP A 116 -1.69 13.92 -11.40
C TRP A 116 -0.70 15.07 -11.61
N ASP A 117 -1.17 16.31 -11.82
CA ASP A 117 -0.31 17.50 -11.80
C ASP A 117 0.38 17.71 -10.44
N SER A 118 -0.31 17.39 -9.33
CA SER A 118 0.29 17.42 -8.00
C SER A 118 1.39 16.37 -7.87
N VAL A 119 1.22 15.20 -8.48
CA VAL A 119 2.24 14.15 -8.51
C VAL A 119 3.46 14.63 -9.31
N VAL A 120 3.25 15.21 -10.50
CA VAL A 120 4.32 15.80 -11.31
C VAL A 120 5.08 16.88 -10.53
N ALA A 121 4.37 17.85 -9.95
CA ALA A 121 4.98 18.91 -9.14
C ALA A 121 5.79 18.36 -7.95
N ALA A 122 5.24 17.39 -7.21
CA ALA A 122 5.94 16.75 -6.10
C ALA A 122 7.23 16.05 -6.57
N THR A 123 7.18 15.30 -7.67
CA THR A 123 8.39 14.63 -8.20
C THR A 123 9.44 15.61 -8.69
N ASN A 124 9.04 16.75 -9.27
CA ASN A 124 9.99 17.79 -9.67
C ASN A 124 10.70 18.40 -8.46
N LEU A 125 9.97 18.63 -7.36
CA LEU A 125 10.58 19.07 -6.10
C LEU A 125 11.56 18.03 -5.54
N VAL A 126 11.20 16.74 -5.55
CA VAL A 126 12.08 15.65 -5.10
C VAL A 126 13.33 15.52 -5.98
N LYS A 127 13.18 15.65 -7.31
CA LYS A 127 14.31 15.66 -8.26
C LYS A 127 15.26 16.82 -7.98
N ALA A 128 14.72 18.01 -7.68
CA ALA A 128 15.50 19.20 -7.39
C ALA A 128 16.33 19.09 -6.10
N LEU A 129 16.02 18.15 -5.19
CA LEU A 129 16.87 17.86 -4.03
C LEU A 129 18.21 17.23 -4.42
N GLY A 130 18.32 16.64 -5.63
CA GLY A 130 19.59 16.12 -6.15
C GLY A 130 20.16 14.91 -5.40
N MET A 131 19.32 14.19 -4.65
CA MET A 131 19.74 13.02 -3.87
C MET A 131 19.19 11.72 -4.47
N PRO A 132 19.92 10.59 -4.37
CA PRO A 132 19.36 9.27 -4.59
C PRO A 132 18.22 8.96 -3.61
N ILE A 133 17.31 8.06 -4.00
CA ILE A 133 16.23 7.56 -3.13
C ILE A 133 16.52 6.10 -2.80
N ASP A 134 17.05 5.84 -1.61
CA ASP A 134 17.31 4.47 -1.15
C ASP A 134 16.00 3.71 -0.87
N MET A 135 14.95 4.41 -0.44
CA MET A 135 13.66 3.81 -0.08
C MET A 135 12.50 4.64 -0.63
N LEU A 136 11.80 4.14 -1.65
CA LEU A 136 10.54 4.70 -2.13
C LEU A 136 9.37 3.87 -1.60
N ILE A 137 8.62 4.42 -0.63
CA ILE A 137 7.55 3.71 0.08
C ILE A 137 6.19 4.23 -0.40
N CYS A 138 5.54 3.45 -1.25
CA CYS A 138 4.18 3.69 -1.75
C CYS A 138 3.16 3.18 -0.72
N ASN A 139 2.97 3.94 0.35
CA ASN A 139 2.12 3.60 1.50
C ASN A 139 0.70 4.17 1.42
N ALA A 140 0.52 5.35 0.83
CA ALA A 140 -0.75 6.04 0.81
C ALA A 140 -1.88 5.18 0.20
N GLY A 141 -3.11 5.40 0.65
CA GLY A 141 -4.24 4.78 0.02
C GLY A 141 -5.56 5.11 0.69
N ILE A 142 -6.62 4.85 -0.04
CA ILE A 142 -8.00 4.95 0.40
C ILE A 142 -8.66 3.57 0.33
N MET A 143 -9.76 3.41 1.07
CA MET A 143 -10.50 2.16 1.16
C MET A 143 -11.99 2.43 1.40
N ALA A 144 -12.82 1.54 0.89
CA ALA A 144 -14.24 1.40 1.22
C ALA A 144 -15.06 2.69 1.05
N LEU A 145 -14.90 3.35 -0.10
CA LEU A 145 -15.83 4.42 -0.49
C LEU A 145 -17.25 3.83 -0.64
N PRO A 146 -18.26 4.35 0.07
CA PRO A 146 -19.60 3.78 0.08
C PRO A 146 -20.35 3.98 -1.24
N LYS A 147 -19.88 4.91 -2.08
CA LYS A 147 -20.43 5.22 -3.40
C LYS A 147 -19.31 5.22 -4.42
N LEU A 148 -19.67 4.93 -5.67
CA LEU A 148 -18.75 5.09 -6.79
C LEU A 148 -18.34 6.56 -6.88
N GLU A 149 -17.05 6.81 -6.76
CA GLU A 149 -16.43 8.08 -7.11
C GLU A 149 -15.44 7.82 -8.24
N GLN A 150 -15.38 8.75 -9.18
CA GLN A 150 -14.49 8.67 -10.32
C GLN A 150 -13.60 9.90 -10.38
N VAL A 151 -12.37 9.69 -10.87
CA VAL A 151 -11.42 10.75 -11.23
C VAL A 151 -10.88 10.39 -12.60
N TYR A 152 -10.91 11.33 -13.54
CA TYR A 152 -10.55 11.08 -14.95
C TYR A 152 -11.36 9.93 -15.60
N GLY A 153 -12.62 9.72 -15.18
CA GLY A 153 -13.47 8.62 -15.65
C GLY A 153 -13.07 7.22 -15.12
N ILE A 154 -12.13 7.16 -14.17
CA ILE A 154 -11.63 5.92 -13.57
C ILE A 154 -12.06 5.89 -12.10
N GLU A 155 -12.39 4.71 -11.60
CA GLU A 155 -12.74 4.47 -10.20
C GLU A 155 -11.63 4.95 -9.25
N LYS A 156 -12.04 5.67 -8.20
CA LYS A 156 -11.14 6.46 -7.35
C LYS A 156 -10.10 5.63 -6.57
N HIS A 157 -10.40 4.41 -6.11
CA HIS A 157 -9.38 3.57 -5.47
C HIS A 157 -8.27 3.23 -6.47
N PHE A 158 -8.62 2.88 -7.71
CA PHE A 158 -7.64 2.57 -8.74
C PHE A 158 -6.76 3.78 -9.06
N VAL A 159 -7.35 4.99 -9.13
CA VAL A 159 -6.60 6.24 -9.35
C VAL A 159 -5.62 6.52 -8.20
N VAL A 160 -6.11 6.52 -6.96
CA VAL A 160 -5.31 6.93 -5.80
C VAL A 160 -4.30 5.86 -5.39
N ASN A 161 -4.73 4.61 -5.27
CA ASN A 161 -3.90 3.55 -4.70
C ASN A 161 -2.85 3.07 -5.70
N HIS A 162 -3.17 3.07 -7.00
CA HIS A 162 -2.33 2.53 -8.07
C HIS A 162 -1.81 3.62 -9.04
N LEU A 163 -2.66 4.31 -9.81
CA LEU A 163 -2.19 5.20 -10.89
C LEU A 163 -1.35 6.39 -10.39
N GLY A 164 -1.72 7.00 -9.27
CA GLY A 164 -0.92 8.07 -8.66
C GLY A 164 0.47 7.59 -8.24
N HIS A 165 0.58 6.38 -7.68
CA HIS A 165 1.87 5.76 -7.35
C HIS A 165 2.64 5.29 -8.57
N PHE A 166 1.94 4.86 -9.62
CA PHE A 166 2.53 4.50 -10.90
C PHE A 166 3.26 5.68 -11.51
N ILE A 167 2.62 6.86 -11.57
CA ILE A 167 3.25 8.10 -12.02
C ILE A 167 4.43 8.46 -11.11
N LEU A 168 4.20 8.52 -9.80
CA LEU A 168 5.23 8.88 -8.81
C LEU A 168 6.49 8.02 -8.97
N THR A 169 6.31 6.70 -9.03
CA THR A 169 7.41 5.75 -9.08
C THR A 169 8.17 5.83 -10.39
N ASN A 170 7.48 5.85 -11.53
CA ASN A 170 8.17 5.94 -12.83
C ASN A 170 8.94 7.25 -12.98
N ARG A 171 8.39 8.38 -12.51
CA ARG A 171 9.08 9.67 -12.54
C ARG A 171 10.31 9.71 -11.63
N LEU A 172 10.30 9.02 -10.50
CA LEU A 172 11.41 8.98 -9.52
C LEU A 172 12.35 7.79 -9.71
N LEU A 173 12.04 6.89 -10.65
CA LEU A 173 12.82 5.68 -10.90
C LEU A 173 14.31 5.98 -11.14
N PRO A 174 14.71 7.03 -11.90
CA PRO A 174 16.12 7.38 -12.03
C PRO A 174 16.82 7.66 -10.70
N GLN A 175 16.17 8.34 -9.74
CA GLN A 175 16.76 8.60 -8.42
C GLN A 175 16.80 7.34 -7.55
N VAL A 176 15.84 6.43 -7.70
CA VAL A 176 15.87 5.12 -7.03
C VAL A 176 17.02 4.26 -7.57
N GLN A 177 17.19 4.21 -8.89
CA GLN A 177 18.27 3.45 -9.55
C GLN A 177 19.66 4.04 -9.29
N ALA A 178 19.75 5.34 -8.98
CA ALA A 178 20.99 5.98 -8.58
C ALA A 178 21.46 5.58 -7.17
N ALA A 179 20.58 5.04 -6.32
CA ALA A 179 20.97 4.51 -5.01
C ALA A 179 21.63 3.13 -5.17
N ALA A 180 22.68 2.86 -4.38
CA ALA A 180 23.42 1.59 -4.46
C ALA A 180 22.52 0.34 -4.32
N GLN A 181 21.49 0.44 -3.48
CA GLN A 181 20.46 -0.58 -3.29
C GLN A 181 19.09 0.08 -3.15
N GLY A 182 18.65 0.84 -4.15
CA GLY A 182 17.33 1.47 -4.15
C GLY A 182 16.20 0.44 -3.99
N ARG A 183 15.22 0.72 -3.14
CA ARG A 183 14.09 -0.19 -2.86
C ARG A 183 12.77 0.52 -3.06
N VAL A 184 11.92 -0.04 -3.91
CA VAL A 184 10.51 0.34 -4.02
C VAL A 184 9.69 -0.62 -3.17
N VAL A 185 8.98 -0.09 -2.18
CA VAL A 185 8.10 -0.86 -1.29
C VAL A 185 6.66 -0.43 -1.52
N VAL A 186 5.85 -1.34 -2.05
CA VAL A 186 4.47 -1.04 -2.44
C VAL A 186 3.49 -1.65 -1.44
N VAL A 187 2.73 -0.82 -0.74
CA VAL A 187 1.75 -1.29 0.24
C VAL A 187 0.50 -1.80 -0.47
N SER A 188 0.35 -3.13 -0.48
CA SER A 188 -0.85 -3.85 -0.90
C SER A 188 -1.69 -4.20 0.34
N SER A 189 -2.45 -5.29 0.32
CA SER A 189 -3.34 -5.75 1.39
C SER A 189 -3.87 -7.14 1.07
N LEU A 190 -4.14 -8.00 2.07
CA LEU A 190 -4.97 -9.21 1.86
C LEU A 190 -6.32 -8.92 1.18
N GLY A 191 -6.80 -7.68 1.21
CA GLY A 191 -7.94 -7.24 0.41
C GLY A 191 -7.80 -7.47 -1.10
N TYR A 192 -6.58 -7.69 -1.64
CA TYR A 192 -6.39 -8.09 -3.04
C TYR A 192 -7.20 -9.35 -3.39
N GLN A 193 -7.48 -10.22 -2.42
CA GLN A 193 -8.26 -11.44 -2.61
C GLN A 193 -9.74 -11.17 -2.95
N TRP A 194 -10.22 -9.95 -2.69
CA TRP A 194 -11.54 -9.47 -3.08
C TRP A 194 -11.58 -8.92 -4.51
N ALA A 195 -10.44 -8.86 -5.22
CA ALA A 195 -10.43 -8.46 -6.61
C ALA A 195 -11.41 -9.33 -7.45
N PRO A 196 -11.94 -8.77 -8.54
CA PRO A 196 -12.77 -9.52 -9.50
C PRO A 196 -12.13 -10.85 -9.90
N PRO A 197 -12.92 -11.86 -10.31
CA PRO A 197 -12.38 -13.13 -10.80
C PRO A 197 -11.38 -12.98 -11.96
N ALA A 198 -11.51 -11.93 -12.77
CA ALA A 198 -10.58 -11.58 -13.85
C ALA A 198 -9.29 -10.89 -13.37
N GLY A 199 -9.16 -10.63 -12.06
CA GLY A 199 -8.08 -9.83 -11.46
C GLY A 199 -8.32 -8.33 -11.68
N ILE A 200 -8.06 -7.87 -12.90
CA ILE A 200 -8.26 -6.47 -13.31
C ILE A 200 -9.34 -6.40 -14.39
N GLU A 201 -10.44 -5.71 -14.12
CA GLU A 201 -11.50 -5.43 -15.09
C GLU A 201 -11.09 -4.25 -16.01
N PHE A 202 -10.19 -4.50 -16.96
CA PHE A 202 -9.67 -3.47 -17.88
C PHE A 202 -10.74 -2.72 -18.69
N ASP A 203 -11.85 -3.38 -18.98
CA ASP A 203 -13.02 -2.84 -19.67
C ASP A 203 -14.00 -2.12 -18.71
N ASN A 204 -13.74 -2.14 -17.41
CA ASN A 204 -14.57 -1.55 -16.35
C ASN A 204 -13.73 -0.80 -15.31
N LEU A 205 -12.60 -0.20 -15.70
CA LEU A 205 -11.80 0.63 -14.79
C LEU A 205 -12.60 1.83 -14.23
N SER A 206 -13.67 2.24 -14.91
CA SER A 206 -14.62 3.25 -14.43
C SER A 206 -15.45 2.78 -13.24
N GLY A 207 -15.61 1.46 -13.05
CA GLY A 207 -16.41 0.86 -11.99
C GLY A 207 -17.93 1.00 -12.17
N GLU A 208 -18.40 1.52 -13.30
CA GLU A 208 -19.82 1.76 -13.57
C GLU A 208 -20.65 0.48 -13.61
N ARG A 209 -20.05 -0.62 -14.08
CA ARG A 209 -20.71 -1.93 -14.08
C ARG A 209 -20.51 -2.63 -12.75
N GLY A 210 -21.56 -2.62 -11.92
CA GLY A 210 -21.60 -3.39 -10.68
C GLY A 210 -20.57 -2.95 -9.65
N TYR A 211 -20.55 -1.65 -9.33
CA TYR A 211 -19.71 -1.12 -8.26
C TYR A 211 -19.96 -1.86 -6.94
N GLU A 212 -18.91 -2.46 -6.40
CA GLU A 212 -18.90 -3.04 -5.07
C GLU A 212 -17.61 -2.55 -4.38
N PRO A 213 -17.72 -1.86 -3.21
CA PRO A 213 -16.57 -1.19 -2.60
C PRO A 213 -15.37 -2.11 -2.32
N ASN A 214 -15.61 -3.33 -1.84
CA ASN A 214 -14.51 -4.25 -1.51
C ASN A 214 -13.84 -4.80 -2.76
N LYS A 215 -14.61 -5.06 -3.82
CA LYS A 215 -14.16 -5.49 -5.14
C LYS A 215 -13.23 -4.45 -5.75
N MET A 216 -13.64 -3.18 -5.75
CA MET A 216 -12.82 -2.09 -6.33
C MET A 216 -11.57 -1.81 -5.49
N TYR A 217 -11.69 -1.84 -4.16
CA TYR A 217 -10.52 -1.77 -3.29
C TYR A 217 -9.57 -2.96 -3.54
N GLY A 218 -10.09 -4.18 -3.63
CA GLY A 218 -9.32 -5.39 -3.91
C GLY A 218 -8.61 -5.33 -5.25
N GLN A 219 -9.29 -4.89 -6.30
CA GLN A 219 -8.69 -4.62 -7.61
C GLN A 219 -7.51 -3.63 -7.50
N SER A 220 -7.66 -2.54 -6.75
CA SER A 220 -6.58 -1.56 -6.57
C SER A 220 -5.38 -2.14 -5.80
N LYS A 221 -5.62 -3.05 -4.84
CA LYS A 221 -4.54 -3.68 -4.05
C LYS A 221 -3.88 -4.85 -4.77
N LEU A 222 -4.61 -5.56 -5.62
CA LEU A 222 -4.03 -6.48 -6.60
C LEU A 222 -3.14 -5.72 -7.59
N ALA A 223 -3.62 -4.58 -8.10
CA ALA A 223 -2.84 -3.73 -9.02
C ALA A 223 -1.50 -3.29 -8.39
N ASN A 224 -1.48 -2.92 -7.11
CA ASN A 224 -0.24 -2.60 -6.39
C ASN A 224 0.78 -3.75 -6.36
N GLY A 225 0.32 -4.99 -6.15
CA GLY A 225 1.21 -6.15 -6.12
C GLY A 225 1.72 -6.53 -7.51
N LEU A 226 0.83 -6.56 -8.50
CA LEU A 226 1.17 -6.74 -9.91
C LEU A 226 2.14 -5.67 -10.42
N PHE A 227 1.93 -4.41 -10.04
CA PHE A 227 2.85 -3.31 -10.33
C PHE A 227 4.25 -3.59 -9.79
N SER A 228 4.36 -4.00 -8.53
CA SER A 228 5.65 -4.35 -7.94
C SER A 228 6.31 -5.54 -8.64
N LEU A 229 5.52 -6.54 -9.07
CA LEU A 229 6.01 -7.72 -9.77
C LEU A 229 6.61 -7.34 -11.13
N GLU A 230 5.90 -6.52 -11.92
CA GLU A 230 6.39 -6.06 -13.22
C GLU A 230 7.55 -5.07 -13.08
N LEU A 231 7.54 -4.17 -12.08
CA LEU A 231 8.66 -3.28 -11.80
C LEU A 231 9.93 -4.08 -11.48
N ALA A 232 9.82 -5.13 -10.65
CA ALA A 232 10.94 -6.01 -10.35
C ALA A 232 11.51 -6.69 -11.60
N ARG A 233 10.65 -7.16 -12.51
CA ARG A 233 11.09 -7.74 -13.79
C ARG A 233 11.83 -6.70 -14.64
N ARG A 234 11.28 -5.49 -14.77
CA ARG A 234 11.87 -4.40 -15.56
C ARG A 234 13.22 -3.95 -15.02
N LEU A 235 13.35 -3.77 -13.71
CA LEU A 235 14.62 -3.43 -13.03
C LEU A 235 15.70 -4.49 -13.28
N ARG A 236 15.34 -5.77 -13.17
CA ARG A 236 16.25 -6.87 -13.47
C ARG A 236 16.67 -6.89 -14.94
N THR A 237 15.72 -6.72 -15.87
CA THR A 237 16.02 -6.67 -17.30
C THR A 237 16.90 -5.48 -17.69
N SER A 238 16.80 -4.36 -16.98
CA SER A 238 17.67 -3.19 -17.22
C SER A 238 19.05 -3.30 -16.57
N GLY A 239 19.35 -4.38 -15.84
CA GLY A 239 20.59 -4.54 -15.07
C GLY A 239 20.70 -3.65 -13.84
N SER A 240 19.58 -3.09 -13.35
CA SER A 240 19.58 -2.27 -12.14
C SER A 240 19.73 -3.11 -10.88
N THR A 241 20.44 -2.59 -9.88
CA THR A 241 20.50 -3.18 -8.53
C THR A 241 19.29 -2.82 -7.66
N ALA A 242 18.44 -1.91 -8.13
CA ALA A 242 17.23 -1.55 -7.41
C ALA A 242 16.23 -2.70 -7.39
N THR A 243 15.43 -2.77 -6.34
CA THR A 243 14.42 -3.82 -6.14
C THR A 243 13.02 -3.24 -5.98
N SER A 244 12.01 -4.07 -6.22
CA SER A 244 10.61 -3.75 -5.93
C SER A 244 9.93 -4.93 -5.25
N ASN A 245 9.33 -4.70 -4.09
CA ASN A 245 8.53 -5.70 -3.37
C ASN A 245 7.22 -5.10 -2.89
N SER A 246 6.20 -5.94 -2.75
CA SER A 246 4.92 -5.54 -2.20
C SER A 246 4.70 -6.14 -0.81
N VAL A 247 3.93 -5.44 0.02
CA VAL A 247 3.75 -5.80 1.43
C VAL A 247 2.30 -5.77 1.86
N HIS A 248 1.96 -6.64 2.80
CA HIS A 248 0.76 -6.57 3.61
C HIS A 248 1.09 -6.04 5.01
N PRO A 249 0.45 -4.95 5.47
CA PRO A 249 0.69 -4.45 6.82
C PRO A 249 -0.01 -5.26 7.93
N GLY A 250 -0.85 -6.25 7.63
CA GLY A 250 -1.78 -6.84 8.59
C GLY A 250 -3.13 -6.13 8.61
N ILE A 251 -4.06 -6.63 9.44
CA ILE A 251 -5.35 -5.97 9.71
C ILE A 251 -5.12 -4.92 10.81
N ILE A 252 -5.27 -3.64 10.47
CA ILE A 252 -4.97 -2.50 11.35
C ILE A 252 -6.20 -1.61 11.52
N LEU A 253 -6.48 -1.18 12.76
CA LEU A 253 -7.34 -0.02 13.03
C LEU A 253 -6.61 1.26 12.61
N THR A 254 -6.74 1.66 11.35
CA THR A 254 -6.26 2.96 10.88
C THR A 254 -7.41 3.94 10.65
N ASN A 255 -7.07 5.23 10.61
CA ASN A 255 -7.95 6.31 10.17
C ASN A 255 -8.38 6.21 8.68
N LEU A 256 -8.07 5.13 7.94
CA LEU A 256 -8.69 4.86 6.64
C LEU A 256 -10.21 4.65 6.78
N GLY A 257 -10.69 4.26 7.97
CA GLY A 257 -12.11 4.12 8.27
C GLY A 257 -12.85 5.44 8.59
N ARG A 258 -12.50 6.58 7.99
CA ARG A 258 -13.06 7.90 8.41
C ARG A 258 -14.51 8.16 7.99
N HIS A 259 -15.12 7.34 7.12
CA HIS A 259 -16.54 7.45 6.73
C HIS A 259 -17.46 6.48 7.49
N PHE A 260 -17.01 6.01 8.66
CA PHE A 260 -17.58 4.84 9.33
C PHE A 260 -18.07 5.13 10.76
N ASP A 261 -18.93 6.14 10.97
CA ASP A 261 -19.52 6.33 12.30
C ASP A 261 -20.55 5.24 12.66
N GLU A 262 -21.21 4.62 11.68
CA GLU A 262 -22.16 3.52 11.94
C GLU A 262 -21.48 2.15 12.07
N TRP A 263 -20.32 1.97 11.45
CA TRP A 263 -19.60 0.69 11.39
C TRP A 263 -18.65 0.48 12.58
N LYS A 264 -18.13 1.55 13.19
CA LYS A 264 -17.41 1.46 14.48
C LYS A 264 -18.20 0.70 15.55
N ARG A 265 -19.53 0.80 15.53
CA ARG A 265 -20.43 0.14 16.51
C ARG A 265 -20.78 -1.31 16.14
N THR A 266 -20.69 -1.66 14.87
CA THR A 266 -21.08 -2.98 14.34
C THR A 266 -19.87 -3.89 14.17
N VAL A 267 -18.73 -3.37 13.74
CA VAL A 267 -17.48 -4.14 13.58
C VAL A 267 -16.75 -4.41 14.89
N SER A 268 -16.84 -3.51 15.88
CA SER A 268 -16.35 -3.79 17.23
C SER A 268 -17.04 -4.97 17.91
N LYS A 269 -18.23 -5.37 17.43
CA LYS A 269 -18.97 -6.54 17.89
C LYS A 269 -18.76 -7.79 17.03
N LEU A 270 -18.31 -7.66 15.78
CA LEU A 270 -18.20 -8.78 14.82
C LEU A 270 -16.77 -9.26 14.57
N ILE A 271 -15.79 -8.37 14.62
CA ILE A 271 -14.37 -8.69 14.41
C ILE A 271 -13.72 -8.62 15.77
N GLY A 272 -13.52 -9.79 16.40
CA GLY A 272 -12.94 -9.87 17.74
C GLY A 272 -11.71 -8.97 17.87
N TRP A 273 -11.71 -8.14 18.92
CA TRP A 273 -10.63 -7.21 19.28
C TRP A 273 -9.22 -7.83 19.27
N THR A 274 -9.15 -9.16 19.36
CA THR A 274 -7.97 -10.01 19.40
C THR A 274 -7.20 -10.20 18.08
N PHE A 275 -7.70 -9.75 16.92
CA PHE A 275 -7.04 -9.94 15.61
C PHE A 275 -6.47 -8.66 14.96
N MET A 276 -6.54 -7.52 15.65
CA MET A 276 -6.07 -6.23 15.11
C MET A 276 -4.65 -5.93 15.58
N LYS A 277 -3.75 -5.69 14.62
CA LYS A 277 -2.38 -5.26 14.91
C LYS A 277 -2.37 -3.79 15.34
N SER A 278 -1.39 -3.44 16.17
CA SER A 278 -1.09 -2.05 16.52
C SER A 278 -0.47 -1.30 15.33
N ILE A 279 -0.50 0.03 15.32
CA ILE A 279 0.16 0.84 14.28
C ILE A 279 1.67 0.50 14.18
N PRO A 280 2.44 0.41 15.29
CA PRO A 280 3.82 -0.05 15.25
C PRO A 280 4.00 -1.42 14.60
N ALA A 281 3.14 -2.39 14.91
CA ALA A 281 3.18 -3.72 14.29
C ALA A 281 2.76 -3.72 12.81
N GLY A 282 1.88 -2.79 12.41
CA GLY A 282 1.45 -2.64 11.03
C GLY A 282 2.50 -2.05 10.11
N ALA A 283 3.33 -1.15 10.62
CA ALA A 283 4.42 -0.55 9.87
C ALA A 283 5.66 -1.47 9.77
N ALA A 284 5.71 -2.54 10.57
CA ALA A 284 6.88 -3.40 10.68
C ALA A 284 7.30 -4.05 9.36
N THR A 285 6.36 -4.67 8.63
CA THR A 285 6.70 -5.32 7.34
C THR A 285 7.19 -4.29 6.32
N THR A 286 6.58 -3.11 6.26
CA THR A 286 7.04 -2.01 5.39
C THR A 286 8.45 -1.57 5.74
N CYS A 287 8.75 -1.30 7.02
CA CYS A 287 10.08 -0.91 7.46
C CYS A 287 11.11 -2.02 7.21
N TYR A 288 10.80 -3.26 7.56
CA TYR A 288 11.70 -4.39 7.35
C TYR A 288 12.08 -4.56 5.88
N VAL A 289 11.10 -4.56 4.97
CA VAL A 289 11.36 -4.67 3.52
C VAL A 289 12.15 -3.46 3.00
N ALA A 290 11.87 -2.27 3.52
CA ALA A 290 12.60 -1.05 3.16
C ALA A 290 14.06 -1.03 3.65
N THR A 291 14.40 -1.66 4.78
CA THR A 291 15.71 -1.41 5.44
C THR A 291 16.57 -2.64 5.67
N ALA A 292 16.01 -3.85 5.70
CA ALA A 292 16.75 -5.03 6.12
C ALA A 292 17.93 -5.34 5.18
N PRO A 293 19.19 -5.39 5.66
CA PRO A 293 20.34 -5.72 4.82
C PRO A 293 20.23 -7.10 4.16
N ALA A 294 19.64 -8.07 4.87
CA ALA A 294 19.41 -9.43 4.36
C ALA A 294 18.52 -9.48 3.11
N LEU A 295 17.72 -8.44 2.83
CA LEU A 295 16.88 -8.35 1.64
C LEU A 295 17.56 -7.62 0.47
N GLY A 296 18.88 -7.38 0.54
CA GLY A 296 19.65 -6.87 -0.59
C GLY A 296 19.47 -7.73 -1.83
N GLY A 297 19.01 -7.14 -2.95
CA GLY A 297 18.74 -7.86 -4.20
C GLY A 297 17.45 -8.70 -4.23
N VAL A 298 16.72 -8.83 -3.12
CA VAL A 298 15.43 -9.53 -3.10
C VAL A 298 14.39 -8.65 -3.79
N SER A 299 13.75 -9.16 -4.84
CA SER A 299 12.84 -8.39 -5.68
C SER A 299 11.72 -9.25 -6.27
N GLY A 300 10.53 -8.68 -6.42
CA GLY A 300 9.38 -9.34 -7.02
C GLY A 300 8.57 -10.22 -6.07
N HIS A 301 8.73 -10.03 -4.76
CA HIS A 301 8.06 -10.84 -3.74
C HIS A 301 6.97 -10.06 -2.99
N TYR A 302 6.04 -10.82 -2.42
CA TYR A 302 5.00 -10.34 -1.52
C TYR A 302 5.35 -10.72 -0.09
N PHE A 303 5.29 -9.77 0.83
CA PHE A 303 5.66 -9.97 2.23
C PHE A 303 4.47 -9.79 3.16
N GLU A 304 4.41 -10.65 4.17
CA GLU A 304 3.49 -10.56 5.29
C GLU A 304 4.25 -10.88 6.58
N ASN A 305 3.98 -10.15 7.67
CA ASN A 305 4.62 -10.39 8.96
C ASN A 305 6.17 -10.42 8.87
N CYS A 306 6.73 -9.52 8.05
CA CYS A 306 8.17 -9.38 7.79
C CYS A 306 8.82 -10.57 7.07
N ASN A 307 8.03 -11.50 6.54
CA ASN A 307 8.53 -12.68 5.84
C ASN A 307 7.92 -12.77 4.43
N PRO A 308 8.67 -13.33 3.46
CA PRO A 308 8.14 -13.56 2.13
C PRO A 308 7.09 -14.67 2.18
N VAL A 309 5.97 -14.48 1.50
CA VAL A 309 4.90 -15.48 1.41
C VAL A 309 4.53 -15.71 -0.04
N VAL A 310 4.15 -16.95 -0.38
CA VAL A 310 3.53 -17.23 -1.67
C VAL A 310 2.11 -16.63 -1.64
N PRO A 311 1.73 -15.79 -2.61
CA PRO A 311 0.37 -15.29 -2.70
C PRO A 311 -0.66 -16.40 -2.84
N MET A 312 -1.93 -16.10 -2.53
CA MET A 312 -3.00 -17.08 -2.60
C MET A 312 -3.21 -17.54 -4.05
N THR A 313 -3.12 -18.85 -4.28
CA THR A 313 -3.34 -19.46 -5.59
C THR A 313 -4.69 -19.05 -6.18
N GLY A 314 -4.70 -18.72 -7.48
CA GLY A 314 -5.92 -18.33 -8.20
C GLY A 314 -6.41 -16.91 -7.92
N LYS A 315 -5.58 -16.08 -7.27
CA LYS A 315 -5.88 -14.66 -7.00
C LYS A 315 -4.98 -13.69 -7.76
N HIS A 316 -4.31 -14.17 -8.80
CA HIS A 316 -3.57 -13.40 -9.82
C HIS A 316 -2.37 -12.57 -9.34
N MET A 317 -2.04 -12.57 -8.04
CA MET A 317 -0.95 -11.74 -7.50
C MET A 317 0.44 -12.08 -8.09
N ASP A 318 0.61 -13.32 -8.54
CA ASP A 318 1.81 -13.86 -9.18
C ASP A 318 1.69 -14.01 -10.71
N ASP A 319 0.61 -13.47 -11.33
CA ASP A 319 0.40 -13.52 -12.78
C ASP A 319 1.23 -12.44 -13.50
N LEU A 320 2.36 -12.86 -14.10
CA LEU A 320 3.25 -11.96 -14.82
C LEU A 320 2.63 -11.41 -16.12
N ALA A 321 1.77 -12.15 -16.81
CA ALA A 321 1.14 -11.68 -18.04
C ALA A 321 0.12 -10.58 -17.71
N LEU A 322 -0.66 -10.77 -16.64
CA LEU A 322 -1.55 -9.74 -16.13
C LEU A 322 -0.78 -8.51 -15.64
N ALA A 323 0.36 -8.70 -14.97
CA ALA A 323 1.23 -7.60 -14.53
C ALA A 323 1.73 -6.74 -15.70
N GLN A 324 2.18 -7.38 -16.78
CA GLN A 324 2.61 -6.68 -18.00
C GLN A 324 1.46 -5.91 -18.67
N ARG A 325 0.29 -6.53 -18.77
CA ARG A 325 -0.91 -5.88 -19.33
C ARG A 325 -1.36 -4.69 -18.47
N LEU A 326 -1.33 -4.84 -17.15
CA LEU A 326 -1.62 -3.75 -16.21
C LEU A 326 -0.65 -2.59 -16.39
N TRP A 327 0.64 -2.89 -16.53
CA TRP A 327 1.66 -1.88 -16.75
C TRP A 327 1.41 -1.10 -18.05
N GLN A 328 1.24 -1.80 -19.17
CA GLN A 328 0.94 -1.17 -20.47
C GLN A 328 -0.29 -0.29 -20.37
N LYS A 329 -1.37 -0.80 -19.75
CA LYS A 329 -2.59 -0.02 -19.60
C LYS A 329 -2.40 1.22 -18.72
N SER A 330 -1.58 1.11 -17.67
CA SER A 330 -1.26 2.23 -16.79
C SER A 330 -0.43 3.29 -17.54
N GLU A 331 0.56 2.88 -18.34
CA GLU A 331 1.33 3.79 -19.21
C GLU A 331 0.42 4.53 -20.19
N GLU A 332 -0.50 3.82 -20.87
CA GLU A 332 -1.47 4.43 -21.78
C GLU A 332 -2.32 5.50 -21.09
N ILE A 333 -2.86 5.20 -19.90
CA ILE A 333 -3.77 6.09 -19.17
C ILE A 333 -3.05 7.37 -18.73
N VAL A 334 -1.80 7.26 -18.28
CA VAL A 334 -1.08 8.36 -17.63
C VAL A 334 0.07 8.91 -18.48
N ALA A 335 0.10 8.62 -19.78
CA ALA A 335 1.23 8.90 -20.67
C ALA A 335 1.73 10.34 -20.58
N GLU A 336 0.81 11.31 -20.53
CA GLU A 336 1.11 12.75 -20.45
C GLU A 336 1.84 13.16 -19.16
N TYR A 337 1.76 12.33 -18.11
CA TYR A 337 2.32 12.61 -16.79
C TYR A 337 3.62 11.85 -16.52
N LEU A 338 4.12 11.04 -17.45
CA LEU A 338 5.35 10.26 -17.28
C LEU A 338 6.62 10.99 -17.75
N ALA A 339 6.48 12.08 -18.52
CA ALA A 339 7.59 12.84 -19.13
C ALA A 339 8.42 13.69 -18.14
#